data_AF-A0A7V6AR85-F1
#
_entry.id   AF-A0A7V6AR85-F1
#
_cell.length_a   1.000
_cell.length_b   1.000
_cell.length_c   1.000
_cell.angle_alpha   90.00
_cell.angle_beta   90.00
_cell.angle_gamma   90.00
#
_symmetry.space_group_name_H-M   'P 1'
#
loop_
_entity.id
_entity.type
_entity.pdbx_description
1 polymer ?
#
loop_
_entity_poly.entity_id
_entity_poly.type
_entity_poly.pdbx_seq_one_letter_code
_entity_poly.pdbx_strand_id
1 'polypeptide(L)'
;MKKCLFAVMIMVAATLIASDARQDAFGFGSKYIADANDVLYNPALSIDWANQARCELGNYVASGVTPANQWGFAALSLGDELSIGAALRRREGDIFQIAPSYGVISPNPGIDIWGAYRVGDIKLGLGIYTAGNKESEVNDNTNTSFEESSGIFKAKLGIGLPVFKSTEIALGFAMNSFNETTTNADNEEMTFDLTGGTEISLAVRSFIPVEDIFEIVPVLGFSSFSFGDEFVAFNGDETTSGDFSRMRLSAGVGINTEVVRDGIVSVAFGMGMENFIDELDTTDKVEDKVMYFPEVSVAAEVPLRDWVSVRAGMGKVFGSYTNIQGDIESKSKITESAANFITFGAGFKFNNVVFDVSITEDKLFEGAHFISGLPNNLAARATLGIEW
;
A
#
# COMPACT_ATOMS: atom_id res chain seq x y z
N MET A 1 -11.32 -20.15 10.38
CA MET A 1 -10.86 -18.75 10.56
C MET A 1 -9.35 -18.56 10.46
N LYS A 2 -8.49 -19.43 11.04
CA LYS A 2 -7.01 -19.30 10.99
C LYS A 2 -6.35 -19.20 9.60
N LYS A 3 -7.00 -19.67 8.53
CA LYS A 3 -6.46 -19.62 7.15
C LYS A 3 -6.76 -18.31 6.41
N CYS A 4 -7.75 -17.53 6.84
CA CYS A 4 -8.08 -16.24 6.21
C CYS A 4 -7.18 -15.11 6.72
N LEU A 5 -6.79 -15.14 8.00
CA LEU A 5 -5.86 -14.15 8.58
C LEU A 5 -4.47 -14.19 7.91
N PHE A 6 -4.04 -15.40 7.55
CA PHE A 6 -2.75 -15.67 6.91
C PHE A 6 -2.63 -15.07 5.50
N ALA A 7 -3.72 -15.08 4.71
CA ALA A 7 -3.74 -14.50 3.36
C ALA A 7 -3.81 -12.96 3.36
N VAL A 8 -4.43 -12.37 4.39
CA VAL A 8 -4.58 -10.91 4.51
C VAL A 8 -3.27 -10.24 4.94
N MET A 9 -2.47 -10.85 5.83
CA MET A 9 -1.19 -10.26 6.26
C MET A 9 -0.09 -10.31 5.17
N ILE A 10 -0.04 -11.37 4.37
CA ILE A 10 0.97 -11.54 3.31
C ILE A 10 0.75 -10.58 2.13
N MET A 11 -0.49 -10.13 1.88
CA MET A 11 -0.77 -9.13 0.83
C MET A 11 -0.20 -7.73 1.15
N VAL A 12 0.09 -7.41 2.41
CA VAL A 12 0.50 -6.06 2.82
C VAL A 12 2.02 -5.84 2.76
N ALA A 13 2.82 -6.90 2.68
CA ALA A 13 4.27 -6.76 2.47
C ALA A 13 4.63 -6.21 1.07
N ALA A 14 3.71 -6.30 0.10
CA ALA A 14 3.85 -5.74 -1.25
C ALA A 14 3.31 -4.30 -1.41
N THR A 15 2.64 -3.73 -0.39
CA THR A 15 1.83 -2.50 -0.54
C THR A 15 2.53 -1.21 -0.14
N LEU A 16 3.81 -1.23 0.23
CA LEU A 16 4.50 0.03 0.56
C LEU A 16 4.82 0.88 -0.67
N ILE A 17 4.78 0.30 -1.89
CA ILE A 17 5.20 1.00 -3.12
C ILE A 17 4.25 0.75 -4.32
N ALA A 18 3.51 -0.36 -4.40
CA ALA A 18 2.66 -0.61 -5.58
C ALA A 18 1.29 0.09 -5.50
N SER A 19 1.02 1.04 -6.39
CA SER A 19 -0.31 1.66 -6.52
C SER A 19 -0.92 1.61 -7.91
N ASP A 20 -0.23 1.21 -8.98
CA ASP A 20 -0.79 1.12 -10.34
C ASP A 20 -0.48 -0.18 -11.09
N ALA A 21 -0.91 -0.28 -12.35
CA ALA A 21 -0.66 -1.42 -13.22
C ALA A 21 0.82 -1.61 -13.56
N ARG A 22 1.60 -0.52 -13.74
CA ARG A 22 3.04 -0.64 -14.04
C ARG A 22 3.79 -1.30 -12.89
N GLN A 23 3.61 -0.82 -11.66
CA GLN A 23 4.28 -1.37 -10.49
C GLN A 23 3.78 -2.80 -10.17
N ASP A 24 2.50 -3.07 -10.37
CA ASP A 24 1.93 -4.42 -10.22
C ASP A 24 2.58 -5.43 -11.21
N ALA A 25 2.86 -5.00 -12.44
CA ALA A 25 3.57 -5.82 -13.43
C ALA A 25 5.02 -6.17 -13.06
N PHE A 26 5.64 -5.46 -12.10
CA PHE A 26 6.96 -5.80 -11.56
C PHE A 26 6.90 -6.68 -10.31
N GLY A 27 5.73 -6.83 -9.68
CA GLY A 27 5.58 -7.52 -8.41
C GLY A 27 6.52 -6.96 -7.34
N PHE A 28 7.19 -7.85 -6.60
CA PHE A 28 8.16 -7.45 -5.56
C PHE A 28 9.38 -6.68 -6.08
N GLY A 29 9.68 -6.76 -7.38
CA GLY A 29 10.79 -6.02 -7.99
C GLY A 29 10.53 -4.51 -8.09
N SER A 30 9.28 -4.07 -8.00
CA SER A 30 8.88 -2.66 -8.15
C SER A 30 9.66 -1.70 -7.25
N LYS A 31 9.94 -2.07 -6.00
CA LYS A 31 10.67 -1.23 -5.04
C LYS A 31 12.10 -0.85 -5.46
N TYR A 32 12.71 -1.65 -6.35
CA TYR A 32 14.06 -1.44 -6.84
C TYR A 32 14.11 -0.63 -8.15
N ILE A 33 12.95 -0.31 -8.73
CA ILE A 33 12.83 0.44 -9.98
C ILE A 33 12.14 1.77 -9.67
N ALA A 34 12.68 2.88 -10.17
CA ALA A 34 12.04 4.18 -10.01
C ALA A 34 10.69 4.24 -10.77
N ASP A 35 9.69 4.83 -10.14
CA ASP A 35 8.36 4.99 -10.69
C ASP A 35 7.76 6.35 -10.33
N ALA A 36 6.92 6.86 -11.22
CA ALA A 36 6.21 8.11 -11.03
C ALA A 36 5.20 8.09 -9.86
N ASN A 37 4.67 6.94 -9.49
CA ASN A 37 3.77 6.81 -8.35
C ASN A 37 4.50 6.85 -7.00
N ASP A 38 5.83 6.77 -7.02
CA ASP A 38 6.61 6.91 -5.79
C ASP A 38 6.39 8.29 -5.15
N VAL A 39 5.89 9.28 -5.91
CA VAL A 39 5.41 10.59 -5.42
C VAL A 39 4.36 10.45 -4.31
N LEU A 40 3.51 9.42 -4.36
CA LEU A 40 2.46 9.20 -3.36
C LEU A 40 3.05 8.83 -1.99
N TYR A 41 4.22 8.20 -1.97
CA TYR A 41 4.89 7.76 -0.74
C TYR A 41 6.01 8.73 -0.33
N ASN A 42 6.72 9.28 -1.31
CA ASN A 42 7.79 10.25 -1.13
C ASN A 42 7.45 11.53 -1.93
N PRO A 43 6.81 12.53 -1.29
CA PRO A 43 6.37 13.74 -1.99
C PRO A 43 7.52 14.52 -2.65
N ALA A 44 8.78 14.37 -2.20
CA ALA A 44 9.92 15.05 -2.81
C ALA A 44 10.16 14.65 -4.27
N LEU A 45 9.74 13.44 -4.65
CA LEU A 45 9.85 12.93 -6.02
C LEU A 45 8.91 13.66 -7.00
N SER A 46 7.96 14.45 -6.50
CA SER A 46 7.09 15.28 -7.34
C SER A 46 7.89 16.29 -8.18
N ILE A 47 9.12 16.60 -7.76
CA ILE A 47 10.06 17.44 -8.54
C ILE A 47 10.56 16.72 -9.80
N ASP A 48 10.79 15.40 -9.74
CA ASP A 48 11.30 14.64 -10.89
C ASP A 48 10.15 14.13 -11.77
N TRP A 49 8.98 13.94 -11.18
CA TRP A 49 7.78 13.41 -11.83
C TRP A 49 6.63 14.44 -11.80
N ALA A 50 6.94 15.70 -12.10
CA ALA A 50 5.95 16.77 -12.25
C ALA A 50 5.23 16.69 -13.62
N ASN A 51 4.19 17.51 -13.78
CA ASN A 51 3.42 17.68 -15.03
C ASN A 51 2.86 16.36 -15.57
N GLN A 52 2.22 15.61 -14.69
CA GLN A 52 1.53 14.40 -15.06
C GLN A 52 0.21 14.27 -14.32
N ALA A 53 -0.71 13.55 -14.92
CA ALA A 53 -1.90 13.04 -14.27
C ALA A 53 -2.01 11.55 -14.56
N ARG A 54 -2.34 10.75 -13.55
CA ARG A 54 -2.61 9.32 -13.71
C ARG A 54 -3.89 8.93 -13.00
N CYS A 55 -4.63 7.99 -13.57
CA CYS A 55 -5.75 7.38 -12.91
C CYS A 55 -5.67 5.85 -13.04
N GLU A 56 -5.93 5.21 -11.91
CA GLU A 56 -6.13 3.79 -11.79
C GLU A 56 -7.63 3.50 -11.98
N LEU A 57 -7.95 2.77 -13.04
CA LEU A 57 -9.33 2.43 -13.38
C LEU A 57 -9.91 1.34 -12.46
N GLY A 58 -9.04 0.74 -11.65
CA GLY A 58 -9.37 -0.18 -10.58
C GLY A 58 -9.19 -1.65 -10.97
N ASN A 59 -9.51 -2.51 -10.02
CA ASN A 59 -9.54 -3.95 -10.20
C ASN A 59 -10.94 -4.36 -10.62
N TYR A 60 -11.04 -4.97 -11.81
CA TYR A 60 -12.28 -5.52 -12.34
C TYR A 60 -12.35 -7.01 -11.97
N VAL A 61 -13.39 -7.43 -11.23
CA VAL A 61 -13.53 -8.82 -10.77
C VAL A 61 -14.97 -9.30 -11.03
N ALA A 62 -15.18 -10.08 -12.10
CA ALA A 62 -16.42 -10.77 -12.46
C ALA A 62 -17.75 -9.97 -12.40
N SER A 63 -18.86 -10.63 -12.75
CA SER A 63 -20.14 -10.01 -13.12
C SER A 63 -20.86 -9.33 -11.94
N GLY A 64 -21.14 -8.04 -12.08
CA GLY A 64 -22.00 -7.26 -11.16
C GLY A 64 -21.27 -6.55 -10.01
N VAL A 65 -19.95 -6.68 -9.89
CA VAL A 65 -19.17 -6.05 -8.83
C VAL A 65 -18.64 -4.70 -9.29
N THR A 66 -18.89 -3.65 -8.51
CA THR A 66 -18.31 -2.32 -8.71
C THR A 66 -16.78 -2.39 -8.64
N PRO A 67 -16.03 -1.83 -9.61
CA PRO A 67 -14.57 -1.90 -9.58
C PRO A 67 -14.01 -1.30 -8.29
N ALA A 68 -13.04 -1.98 -7.68
CA ALA A 68 -12.39 -1.55 -6.44
C ALA A 68 -11.05 -0.88 -6.72
N ASN A 69 -10.49 -0.16 -5.73
CA ASN A 69 -9.16 0.46 -5.80
C ASN A 69 -8.97 1.47 -6.95
N GLN A 70 -10.05 2.15 -7.32
CA GLN A 70 -9.98 3.30 -8.22
C GLN A 70 -9.41 4.51 -7.50
N TRP A 71 -8.41 5.14 -8.09
CA TRP A 71 -7.83 6.37 -7.59
C TRP A 71 -7.23 7.16 -8.74
N GLY A 72 -6.88 8.41 -8.51
CA GLY A 72 -6.11 9.17 -9.49
C GLY A 72 -5.36 10.29 -8.83
N PHE A 73 -4.33 10.78 -9.50
CA PHE A 73 -3.53 11.89 -9.04
C PHE A 73 -3.09 12.80 -10.17
N ALA A 74 -2.69 14.01 -9.80
CA ALA A 74 -1.98 14.91 -10.68
C ALA A 74 -0.86 15.61 -9.90
N ALA A 75 0.26 15.85 -10.58
CA ALA A 75 1.37 16.65 -10.11
C ALA A 75 1.70 17.73 -11.15
N LEU A 76 1.97 18.94 -10.68
CA LEU A 76 2.23 20.13 -11.49
C LEU A 76 3.54 20.75 -11.07
N SER A 77 4.35 21.18 -12.04
CA SER A 77 5.53 22.01 -11.80
C SER A 77 5.14 23.48 -11.83
N LEU A 78 5.58 24.22 -10.82
CA LEU A 78 5.45 25.68 -10.72
C LEU A 78 6.85 26.28 -10.85
N GLY A 79 7.38 26.28 -12.08
CA GLY A 79 8.79 26.57 -12.36
C GLY A 79 9.68 25.33 -12.17
N ASP A 80 10.99 25.54 -12.02
CA ASP A 80 11.99 24.46 -11.97
C ASP A 80 12.20 23.90 -10.56
N GLU A 81 11.67 24.56 -9.54
CA GLU A 81 12.03 24.35 -8.14
C GLU A 81 10.86 23.89 -7.28
N LEU A 82 9.62 24.16 -7.69
CA LEU A 82 8.42 23.88 -6.91
C LEU A 82 7.51 22.93 -7.68
N SER A 83 6.99 21.92 -7.00
CA SER A 83 5.90 21.08 -7.51
C SER A 83 4.80 20.95 -6.47
N ILE A 84 3.55 20.89 -6.93
CA ILE A 84 2.39 20.59 -6.10
C ILE A 84 1.59 19.45 -6.73
N GLY A 85 0.91 18.66 -5.92
CA GLY A 85 0.06 17.61 -6.44
C GLY A 85 -1.02 17.19 -5.46
N ALA A 86 -1.95 16.40 -5.98
CA ALA A 86 -3.01 15.81 -5.19
C ALA A 86 -3.45 14.47 -5.78
N ALA A 87 -3.91 13.57 -4.92
CA ALA A 87 -4.56 12.32 -5.29
C ALA A 87 -5.93 12.17 -4.59
N LEU A 88 -6.85 11.49 -5.26
CA LEU A 88 -8.22 11.27 -4.80
C LEU A 88 -8.57 9.79 -4.80
N ARG A 89 -9.45 9.39 -3.88
CA ARG A 89 -9.91 8.01 -3.66
C ARG A 89 -8.76 7.04 -3.35
N ARG A 90 -7.63 7.57 -2.88
CA ARG A 90 -6.52 6.79 -2.35
C ARG A 90 -6.92 6.17 -1.02
N ARG A 91 -6.43 4.96 -0.78
CA ARG A 91 -6.54 4.26 0.49
C ARG A 91 -5.14 4.16 1.08
N GLU A 92 -4.91 4.82 2.21
CA GLU A 92 -3.66 4.72 2.95
C GLU A 92 -3.94 4.48 4.43
N GLY A 93 -3.03 3.76 5.09
CA GLY A 93 -3.10 3.45 6.52
C GLY A 93 -3.99 2.26 6.86
N ASP A 94 -3.90 1.87 8.13
CA ASP A 94 -4.41 0.59 8.61
C ASP A 94 -5.90 0.59 8.92
N ILE A 95 -6.51 1.77 9.06
CA ILE A 95 -7.95 1.89 9.30
C ILE A 95 -8.81 1.20 8.21
N PHE A 96 -8.31 1.11 6.98
CA PHE A 96 -9.00 0.43 5.88
C PHE A 96 -9.07 -1.10 6.04
N GLN A 97 -8.22 -1.68 6.89
CA GLN A 97 -8.24 -3.10 7.26
C GLN A 97 -8.97 -3.32 8.59
N ILE A 98 -8.82 -2.37 9.51
CA ILE A 98 -9.38 -2.43 10.87
C ILE A 98 -10.88 -2.21 10.85
N ALA A 99 -11.36 -1.08 10.30
CA ALA A 99 -12.78 -0.71 10.38
C ALA A 99 -13.72 -1.84 9.90
N PRO A 100 -13.50 -2.51 8.75
CA PRO A 100 -14.36 -3.61 8.33
C PRO A 100 -14.34 -4.83 9.25
N SER A 101 -13.23 -5.06 9.98
CA SER A 101 -13.11 -6.17 10.93
C SER A 101 -13.99 -5.96 12.17
N TYR A 102 -14.29 -4.70 12.49
CA TYR A 102 -15.21 -4.28 13.55
C TYR A 102 -16.62 -3.94 13.03
N GLY A 103 -16.90 -4.19 11.75
CA GLY A 103 -18.19 -3.85 11.15
C GLY A 103 -18.37 -2.38 10.76
N VAL A 104 -17.39 -1.52 11.08
CA VAL A 104 -17.41 -0.08 10.78
C VAL A 104 -17.04 0.18 9.32
N ILE A 105 -17.69 1.16 8.69
CA ILE A 105 -17.37 1.55 7.32
C ILE A 105 -15.99 2.22 7.24
N SER A 106 -15.13 1.76 6.34
CA SER A 106 -13.81 2.38 6.11
C SER A 106 -13.91 3.83 5.61
N PRO A 107 -12.97 4.71 6.01
CA PRO A 107 -13.02 6.13 5.65
C PRO A 107 -12.72 6.34 4.17
N ASN A 108 -13.72 6.65 3.34
CA ASN A 108 -13.58 6.77 1.88
C ASN A 108 -14.54 7.82 1.33
N PRO A 109 -14.14 8.72 0.40
CA PRO A 109 -12.85 8.79 -0.31
C PRO A 109 -11.73 9.48 0.46
N GLY A 110 -10.51 8.94 0.34
CA GLY A 110 -9.31 9.61 0.81
C GLY A 110 -8.81 10.69 -0.16
N ILE A 111 -8.22 11.73 0.40
CA ILE A 111 -7.59 12.86 -0.30
C ILE A 111 -6.14 12.94 0.17
N ASP A 112 -5.23 13.04 -0.78
CA ASP A 112 -3.80 13.24 -0.55
C ASP A 112 -3.39 14.53 -1.24
N ILE A 113 -2.68 15.43 -0.55
CA ILE A 113 -2.17 16.67 -1.13
C ILE A 113 -0.71 16.82 -0.71
N TRP A 114 0.14 17.24 -1.63
CA TRP A 114 1.55 17.47 -1.34
C TRP A 114 2.11 18.68 -2.08
N GLY A 115 3.24 19.15 -1.54
CA GLY A 115 4.13 20.10 -2.19
C GLY A 115 5.57 19.65 -2.03
N ALA A 116 6.41 19.96 -3.02
CA ALA A 116 7.83 19.66 -3.02
C ALA A 116 8.63 20.85 -3.51
N TYR A 117 9.77 21.08 -2.90
CA TYR A 117 10.68 22.18 -3.22
C TYR A 117 12.12 21.69 -3.37
N ARG A 118 12.81 22.18 -4.38
CA ARG A 118 14.22 21.91 -4.66
C ARG A 118 15.08 23.06 -4.13
N VAL A 119 16.01 22.74 -3.24
CA VAL A 119 17.02 23.66 -2.70
C VAL A 119 18.40 23.20 -3.15
N GLY A 120 18.92 23.84 -4.21
CA GLY A 120 20.11 23.34 -4.91
C GLY A 120 19.84 21.96 -5.49
N ASP A 121 20.62 20.96 -5.08
CA ASP A 121 20.45 19.58 -5.54
C ASP A 121 19.58 18.72 -4.59
N ILE A 122 19.18 19.27 -3.43
CA ILE A 122 18.35 18.59 -2.45
C ILE A 122 16.87 18.85 -2.77
N LYS A 123 16.06 17.79 -2.73
CA LYS A 123 14.61 17.83 -2.90
C LYS A 123 13.94 17.57 -1.56
N LEU A 124 12.99 18.41 -1.16
CA LEU A 124 12.21 18.27 0.06
C LEU A 124 10.73 18.23 -0.31
N GLY A 125 9.95 17.35 0.31
CA GLY A 125 8.52 17.24 0.06
C GLY A 125 7.74 17.09 1.36
N LEU A 126 6.56 17.68 1.41
CA LEU A 126 5.60 17.52 2.49
C LEU A 126 4.25 17.12 1.90
N GLY A 127 3.59 16.14 2.50
CA GLY A 127 2.28 15.67 2.09
C GLY A 127 1.35 15.44 3.28
N ILE A 128 0.06 15.58 3.04
CA ILE A 128 -1.00 15.28 3.99
C ILE A 128 -2.03 14.41 3.28
N TYR A 129 -2.32 13.27 3.88
CA TYR A 129 -3.44 12.41 3.51
C TYR A 129 -4.51 12.47 4.60
N THR A 130 -5.77 12.53 4.19
CA THR A 130 -6.91 12.42 5.07
C THR A 130 -8.04 11.66 4.42
N ALA A 131 -8.73 10.85 5.20
CA ALA A 131 -9.99 10.25 4.83
C ALA A 131 -10.88 10.21 6.07
N GLY A 132 -12.18 10.33 5.89
CA GLY A 132 -13.15 10.21 6.96
C GLY A 132 -14.48 9.69 6.45
N ASN A 133 -15.20 8.97 7.30
CA ASN A 133 -16.60 8.66 7.09
C ASN A 133 -17.36 8.81 8.41
N LYS A 134 -18.63 9.19 8.33
CA LYS A 134 -19.54 9.24 9.46
C LYS A 134 -20.92 8.82 9.00
N GLU A 135 -21.52 7.89 9.71
CA GLU A 135 -22.88 7.41 9.50
C GLU A 135 -23.69 7.60 10.77
N SER A 136 -24.98 7.88 10.61
CA SER A 136 -25.90 8.00 11.74
C SER A 136 -27.27 7.44 11.36
N GLU A 137 -27.79 6.55 12.19
CA GLU A 137 -29.11 5.96 12.04
C GLU A 137 -29.95 6.27 13.29
N VAL A 138 -31.23 6.59 13.08
CA VAL A 138 -32.21 6.80 14.15
C VAL A 138 -33.37 5.85 13.93
N ASN A 139 -33.67 5.04 14.94
CA ASN A 139 -34.84 4.17 14.94
C ASN A 139 -35.95 4.80 15.77
N ASP A 140 -36.89 5.44 15.08
CA ASP A 140 -38.04 6.13 15.68
C ASP A 140 -38.94 5.21 16.51
N ASN A 141 -38.97 3.90 16.22
CA ASN A 141 -39.84 2.96 16.94
C ASN A 141 -39.29 2.60 18.33
N THR A 142 -37.96 2.57 18.46
CA THR A 142 -37.28 2.23 19.71
C THR A 142 -36.68 3.45 20.42
N ASN A 143 -36.76 4.64 19.80
CA ASN A 143 -36.11 5.87 20.25
C ASN A 143 -34.61 5.66 20.52
N THR A 144 -33.95 4.88 19.67
CA THR A 144 -32.52 4.58 19.75
C THR A 144 -31.80 5.24 18.58
N SER A 145 -30.62 5.80 18.82
CA SER A 145 -29.74 6.29 17.75
C SER A 145 -28.41 5.53 17.73
N PHE A 146 -27.83 5.49 16.56
CA PHE A 146 -26.57 4.84 16.26
C PHE A 146 -25.71 5.81 15.46
N GLU A 147 -24.47 6.00 15.87
CA GLU A 147 -23.50 6.85 15.18
C GLU A 147 -22.18 6.08 15.04
N GLU A 148 -21.69 5.96 13.81
CA GLU A 148 -20.37 5.43 13.52
C GLU A 148 -19.51 6.51 12.87
N SER A 149 -18.23 6.56 13.23
CA SER A 149 -17.25 7.36 12.52
C SER A 149 -15.94 6.62 12.38
N SER A 150 -15.26 6.84 11.25
CA SER A 150 -13.91 6.35 11.01
C SER A 150 -13.09 7.41 10.31
N GLY A 151 -11.79 7.42 10.58
CA GLY A 151 -10.93 8.50 10.13
C GLY A 151 -9.47 8.10 10.06
N ILE A 152 -8.76 8.81 9.20
CA ILE A 152 -7.30 8.81 9.18
C ILE A 152 -6.80 10.20 8.82
N PHE A 153 -5.74 10.58 9.52
CA PHE A 153 -4.86 11.68 9.16
C PHE A 153 -3.45 11.15 9.04
N LYS A 154 -2.73 11.51 7.97
CA LYS A 154 -1.34 11.10 7.77
C LYS A 154 -0.51 12.26 7.24
N ALA A 155 0.60 12.54 7.91
CA ALA A 155 1.64 13.45 7.47
C ALA A 155 2.79 12.67 6.83
N LYS A 156 3.33 13.19 5.73
CA LYS A 156 4.44 12.60 4.98
C LYS A 156 5.54 13.62 4.77
N LEU A 157 6.78 13.19 4.97
CA LEU A 157 7.99 13.95 4.66
C LEU A 157 8.82 13.15 3.67
N GLY A 158 9.15 13.78 2.55
CA GLY A 158 10.00 13.24 1.52
C GLY A 158 11.32 13.99 1.44
N ILE A 159 12.41 13.27 1.22
CA ILE A 159 13.73 13.84 0.96
C ILE A 159 14.34 13.10 -0.23
N GLY A 160 14.82 13.86 -1.22
CA GLY A 160 15.65 13.37 -2.32
C GLY A 160 17.02 14.02 -2.23
N LEU A 161 18.07 13.20 -2.19
CA LEU A 161 19.47 13.63 -2.10
C LEU A 161 20.21 13.23 -3.39
N PRO A 162 21.11 14.09 -3.89
CA PRO A 162 21.96 13.81 -5.04
C PRO A 162 23.17 12.94 -4.64
N VAL A 163 22.97 12.00 -3.71
CA VAL A 163 24.03 11.08 -3.26
C VAL A 163 23.97 9.85 -4.17
N PHE A 164 25.11 9.51 -4.78
CA PHE A 164 25.19 8.59 -5.91
C PHE A 164 24.43 9.12 -7.13
N LYS A 165 23.51 8.35 -7.73
CA LYS A 165 22.59 8.87 -8.75
C LYS A 165 21.36 9.51 -8.12
N SER A 166 20.80 8.86 -7.10
CA SER A 166 19.70 9.37 -6.30
C SER A 166 19.64 8.61 -4.98
N THR A 167 19.35 9.29 -3.88
CA THR A 167 18.97 8.67 -2.61
C THR A 167 17.67 9.27 -2.14
N GLU A 168 16.73 8.41 -1.77
CA GLU A 168 15.35 8.76 -1.51
C GLU A 168 14.97 8.28 -0.13
N ILE A 169 14.44 9.19 0.68
CA ILE A 169 14.02 8.95 2.07
C ILE A 169 12.58 9.41 2.19
N ALA A 170 11.71 8.53 2.68
CA ALA A 170 10.33 8.83 3.00
C ALA A 170 10.07 8.55 4.47
N LEU A 171 9.41 9.50 5.14
CA LEU A 171 8.96 9.42 6.52
C LEU A 171 7.46 9.64 6.55
N GLY A 172 6.76 8.87 7.37
CA GLY A 172 5.32 8.96 7.54
C GLY A 172 4.92 8.88 9.00
N PHE A 173 3.90 9.63 9.36
CA PHE A 173 3.21 9.58 10.63
C PHE A 173 1.70 9.58 10.36
N ALA A 174 0.96 8.59 10.86
CA ALA A 174 -0.49 8.57 10.73
C ALA A 174 -1.19 8.40 12.08
N MET A 175 -2.41 8.90 12.15
CA MET A 175 -3.36 8.70 13.23
C MET A 175 -4.63 8.14 12.62
N ASN A 176 -4.98 6.93 13.04
CA ASN A 176 -6.18 6.21 12.63
C ASN A 176 -7.18 6.30 13.78
N SER A 177 -8.46 6.44 13.47
CA SER A 177 -9.52 6.52 14.47
C SER A 177 -10.77 5.80 13.98
N PHE A 178 -11.49 5.16 14.89
CA PHE A 178 -12.91 4.90 14.72
C PHE A 178 -13.61 5.07 16.07
N ASN A 179 -14.89 5.39 16.01
CA ASN A 179 -15.80 5.47 17.15
C ASN A 179 -17.15 4.93 16.70
N GLU A 180 -17.78 4.13 17.54
CA GLU A 180 -19.19 3.76 17.47
C GLU A 180 -19.88 4.24 18.75
N THR A 181 -21.04 4.89 18.61
CA THR A 181 -21.86 5.36 19.71
C THR A 181 -23.30 4.89 19.49
N THR A 182 -23.85 4.15 20.44
CA THR A 182 -25.27 3.81 20.49
C THR A 182 -25.93 4.56 21.63
N THR A 183 -27.03 5.27 21.37
CA THR A 183 -27.85 5.94 22.39
C THR A 183 -29.18 5.20 22.55
N ASN A 184 -29.55 4.86 23.78
CA ASN A 184 -30.81 4.18 24.08
C ASN A 184 -31.98 5.16 24.31
N ALA A 185 -33.19 4.62 24.53
CA ALA A 185 -34.39 5.41 24.75
C ALA A 185 -34.36 6.33 25.98
N ASP A 186 -33.49 6.00 26.95
CA ASP A 186 -33.29 6.76 28.20
C ASP A 186 -32.20 7.84 28.05
N ASN A 187 -31.67 8.03 26.84
CA ASN A 187 -30.52 8.89 26.51
C ASN A 187 -29.21 8.46 27.20
N GLU A 188 -29.06 7.18 27.52
CA GLU A 188 -27.78 6.63 27.93
C GLU A 188 -26.99 6.24 26.68
N GLU A 189 -25.67 6.42 26.72
CA GLU A 189 -24.77 6.13 25.61
C GLU A 189 -23.92 4.89 25.92
N MET A 190 -23.73 4.06 24.89
CA MET A 190 -22.73 3.02 24.84
C MET A 190 -21.73 3.42 23.76
N THR A 191 -20.44 3.43 24.06
CA THR A 191 -19.39 3.76 23.08
C THR A 191 -18.41 2.62 22.89
N PHE A 192 -17.88 2.51 21.68
CA PHE A 192 -16.74 1.67 21.34
C PHE A 192 -15.75 2.50 20.54
N ASP A 193 -14.56 2.70 21.11
CA ASP A 193 -13.58 3.66 20.65
C ASP A 193 -12.22 3.01 20.41
N LEU A 194 -11.61 3.36 19.27
CA LEU A 194 -10.19 3.09 19.07
C LEU A 194 -9.37 4.15 19.79
N THR A 195 -8.59 3.72 20.79
CA THR A 195 -7.60 4.55 21.47
C THR A 195 -6.24 4.41 20.79
N GLY A 196 -5.58 5.54 20.52
CA GLY A 196 -4.30 5.56 19.81
C GLY A 196 -4.44 5.53 18.30
N GLY A 197 -4.06 4.43 17.65
CA GLY A 197 -4.08 4.30 16.17
C GLY A 197 -2.90 4.96 15.47
N THR A 198 -1.75 5.04 16.15
CA THR A 198 -0.57 5.73 15.63
C THR A 198 0.23 4.82 14.70
N GLU A 199 0.57 5.33 13.52
CA GLU A 199 1.49 4.71 12.56
C GLU A 199 2.74 5.57 12.40
N ILE A 200 3.92 4.94 12.36
CA ILE A 200 5.17 5.58 11.95
C ILE A 200 5.79 4.72 10.85
N SER A 201 6.28 5.35 9.78
CA SER A 201 6.94 4.67 8.68
C SER A 201 8.22 5.37 8.24
N LEU A 202 9.23 4.60 7.86
CA LEU A 202 10.46 5.05 7.22
C LEU A 202 10.73 4.16 6.01
N ALA A 203 11.03 4.75 4.86
CA ALA A 203 11.56 4.04 3.72
C ALA A 203 12.79 4.78 3.19
N VAL A 204 13.83 4.03 2.84
CA VAL A 204 15.06 4.53 2.24
C VAL A 204 15.40 3.66 1.05
N ARG A 205 15.76 4.27 -0.08
CA ARG A 205 16.43 3.57 -1.18
C ARG A 205 17.46 4.47 -1.83
N SER A 206 18.52 3.87 -2.34
CA SER A 206 19.57 4.59 -3.06
C SER A 206 19.86 3.91 -4.39
N PHE A 207 20.09 4.69 -5.44
CA PHE A 207 20.45 4.22 -6.77
C PHE A 207 21.94 4.47 -6.96
N ILE A 208 22.75 3.41 -6.85
CA ILE A 208 24.21 3.48 -6.85
C ILE A 208 24.73 3.01 -8.21
N PRO A 209 25.18 3.92 -9.09
CA PRO A 209 25.76 3.52 -10.36
C PRO A 209 27.11 2.84 -10.09
N VAL A 210 27.31 1.65 -10.67
CA VAL A 210 28.58 0.90 -10.58
C VAL A 210 29.33 0.98 -11.91
N GLU A 211 28.60 0.80 -13.01
CA GLU A 211 29.05 0.99 -14.38
C GLU A 211 27.92 1.65 -15.18
N ASP A 212 28.18 2.02 -16.44
CA ASP A 212 27.19 2.68 -17.30
C ASP A 212 25.89 1.87 -17.46
N ILE A 213 25.96 0.54 -17.34
CA ILE A 213 24.83 -0.38 -17.53
C ILE A 213 24.37 -1.07 -16.24
N PHE A 214 24.99 -0.78 -15.09
CA PHE A 214 24.71 -1.46 -13.82
C PHE A 214 24.49 -0.46 -12.68
N GLU A 215 23.41 -0.68 -11.94
CA GLU A 215 23.05 0.12 -10.77
C GLU A 215 22.63 -0.80 -9.63
N ILE A 216 23.20 -0.59 -8.45
CA ILE A 216 22.83 -1.30 -7.23
C ILE A 216 21.82 -0.47 -6.46
N VAL A 217 20.73 -1.10 -6.02
CA VAL A 217 19.62 -0.44 -5.33
C VAL A 217 19.40 -1.07 -3.95
N PRO A 218 20.12 -0.65 -2.90
CA PRO A 218 19.74 -0.98 -1.53
C PRO A 218 18.42 -0.32 -1.17
N VAL A 219 17.57 -1.05 -0.44
CA VAL A 219 16.27 -0.60 0.08
C VAL A 219 16.17 -1.00 1.55
N LEU A 220 15.67 -0.09 2.38
CA LEU A 220 15.32 -0.32 3.79
C LEU A 220 13.91 0.23 4.02
N GLY A 221 13.05 -0.52 4.68
CA GLY A 221 11.72 -0.10 5.08
C GLY A 221 11.43 -0.49 6.51
N PHE A 222 10.79 0.40 7.25
CA PHE A 222 10.31 0.18 8.60
C PHE A 222 8.91 0.77 8.72
N SER A 223 8.01 0.07 9.39
CA SER A 223 6.78 0.68 9.89
C SER A 223 6.35 0.07 11.21
N SER A 224 5.67 0.87 12.01
CA SER A 224 5.03 0.44 13.24
C SER A 224 3.62 1.02 13.31
N PHE A 225 2.68 0.25 13.84
CA PHE A 225 1.32 0.66 14.06
C PHE A 225 0.82 0.09 15.39
N SER A 226 0.09 0.87 16.18
CA SER A 226 -0.48 0.40 17.45
C SER A 226 -1.78 1.11 17.80
N PHE A 227 -2.70 0.39 18.45
CA PHE A 227 -3.94 0.90 19.01
C PHE A 227 -4.40 0.02 20.18
N GLY A 228 -5.35 0.51 20.97
CA GLY A 228 -6.14 -0.29 21.92
C GLY A 228 -7.62 0.04 21.74
N ASP A 229 -8.53 -0.77 22.29
CA ASP A 229 -9.96 -0.46 22.22
C ASP A 229 -10.54 -0.18 23.62
N GLU A 230 -11.43 0.80 23.68
CA GLU A 230 -12.18 1.18 24.87
C GLU A 230 -13.68 0.99 24.63
N PHE A 231 -14.36 0.35 25.59
CA PHE A 231 -15.79 0.14 25.56
C PHE A 231 -16.43 0.76 26.80
N VAL A 232 -17.42 1.62 26.60
CA VAL A 232 -18.22 2.21 27.67
C VAL A 232 -19.66 1.69 27.54
N ALA A 233 -20.15 0.98 28.55
CA ALA A 233 -21.51 0.46 28.56
C ALA A 233 -22.54 1.54 28.95
N PHE A 234 -23.83 1.30 28.68
CA PHE A 234 -24.93 2.23 29.03
C PHE A 234 -24.96 2.65 30.50
N ASN A 235 -24.51 1.78 31.41
CA ASN A 235 -24.46 2.06 32.84
C ASN A 235 -23.20 2.87 33.25
N GLY A 236 -22.37 3.26 32.29
CA GLY A 236 -21.10 3.97 32.50
C GLY A 236 -19.93 3.07 32.89
N ASP A 237 -20.09 1.74 32.88
CA ASP A 237 -18.97 0.83 33.14
C ASP A 237 -17.99 0.87 31.95
N GLU A 238 -16.74 1.24 32.23
CA GLU A 238 -15.66 1.29 31.26
C GLU A 238 -14.89 -0.04 31.26
N THR A 239 -14.66 -0.60 30.07
CA THR A 239 -13.81 -1.76 29.84
C THR A 239 -12.78 -1.41 28.78
N THR A 240 -11.51 -1.37 29.17
CA THR A 240 -10.40 -1.29 28.23
C THR A 240 -9.94 -2.70 27.88
N SER A 241 -9.87 -2.96 26.58
CA SER A 241 -9.20 -4.14 26.04
C SER A 241 -7.68 -3.93 26.03
N GLY A 242 -6.89 -5.01 25.85
CA GLY A 242 -5.44 -4.88 25.79
C GLY A 242 -4.94 -4.13 24.54
N ASP A 243 -3.63 -4.13 24.31
CA ASP A 243 -3.06 -3.41 23.18
C ASP A 243 -2.89 -4.30 21.94
N PHE A 244 -3.11 -3.71 20.78
CA PHE A 244 -2.66 -4.22 19.49
C PHE A 244 -1.42 -3.48 19.03
N SER A 245 -0.43 -4.22 18.53
CA SER A 245 0.70 -3.62 17.83
C SER A 245 1.21 -4.47 16.67
N ARG A 246 1.67 -3.79 15.63
CA ARG A 246 2.28 -4.39 14.46
C ARG A 246 3.55 -3.64 14.09
N MET A 247 4.62 -4.38 13.85
CA MET A 247 5.90 -3.84 13.42
C MET A 247 6.36 -4.57 12.17
N ARG A 248 6.81 -3.82 11.16
CA ARG A 248 7.40 -4.33 9.93
C ARG A 248 8.80 -3.79 9.74
N LEU A 249 9.70 -4.67 9.36
CA LEU A 249 11.03 -4.34 8.88
C LEU A 249 11.24 -5.03 7.55
N SER A 250 11.82 -4.32 6.59
CA SER A 250 12.25 -4.88 5.32
C SER A 250 13.60 -4.32 4.93
N ALA A 251 14.43 -5.15 4.36
CA ALA A 251 15.71 -4.73 3.79
C ALA A 251 15.98 -5.54 2.54
N GLY A 252 16.67 -4.97 1.57
CA GLY A 252 17.05 -5.71 0.38
C GLY A 252 17.99 -4.94 -0.50
N VAL A 253 18.45 -5.62 -1.54
CA VAL A 253 19.33 -5.06 -2.56
C VAL A 253 18.91 -5.59 -3.92
N GLY A 254 18.67 -4.67 -4.85
CA GLY A 254 18.46 -4.95 -6.27
C GLY A 254 19.70 -4.63 -7.07
N ILE A 255 19.86 -5.33 -8.20
CA ILE A 255 20.80 -4.98 -9.26
C ILE A 255 19.97 -4.71 -10.49
N ASN A 256 19.96 -3.45 -10.92
CA ASN A 256 19.35 -3.00 -12.15
C ASN A 256 20.39 -3.03 -13.26
N THR A 257 20.01 -3.57 -14.42
CA THR A 257 20.84 -3.55 -15.61
C THR A 257 20.06 -3.07 -16.83
N GLU A 258 20.70 -2.22 -17.62
CA GLU A 258 20.16 -1.77 -18.89
C GLU A 258 20.49 -2.80 -19.98
N VAL A 259 19.49 -3.59 -20.41
CA VAL A 259 19.69 -4.67 -21.39
C VAL A 259 19.53 -4.21 -22.84
N VAL A 260 18.72 -3.17 -23.04
CA VAL A 260 18.50 -2.44 -24.29
C VAL A 260 18.29 -0.98 -23.92
N ARG A 261 18.42 -0.06 -24.88
CA ARG A 261 18.16 1.36 -24.63
C ARG A 261 16.81 1.54 -23.96
N ASP A 262 16.78 2.19 -22.79
CA ASP A 262 15.59 2.45 -21.96
C ASP A 262 14.90 1.18 -21.39
N GLY A 263 15.51 0.00 -21.55
CA GLY A 263 15.01 -1.27 -21.03
C GLY A 263 15.78 -1.72 -19.79
N ILE A 264 15.05 -2.07 -18.74
CA ILE A 264 15.61 -2.42 -17.43
C ILE A 264 15.30 -3.87 -17.06
N VAL A 265 16.30 -4.56 -16.51
CA VAL A 265 16.12 -5.82 -15.79
C VAL A 265 16.63 -5.61 -14.37
N SER A 266 15.82 -5.93 -13.38
CA SER A 266 16.16 -5.90 -11.96
C SER A 266 16.17 -7.31 -11.41
N VAL A 267 17.25 -7.70 -10.74
CA VAL A 267 17.33 -8.94 -9.93
C VAL A 267 17.64 -8.54 -8.51
N ALA A 268 16.84 -9.00 -7.56
CA ALA A 268 16.96 -8.56 -6.18
C ALA A 268 16.83 -9.67 -5.15
N PHE A 269 17.49 -9.45 -4.02
CA PHE A 269 17.41 -10.24 -2.82
C PHE A 269 16.96 -9.38 -1.66
N GLY A 270 16.07 -9.91 -0.82
CA GLY A 270 15.52 -9.20 0.30
C GLY A 270 15.32 -10.07 1.54
N MET A 271 14.95 -9.39 2.61
CA MET A 271 14.41 -9.96 3.82
C MET A 271 13.28 -9.07 4.33
N GLY A 272 12.36 -9.70 5.05
CA GLY A 272 11.29 -9.01 5.74
C GLY A 272 11.03 -9.66 7.09
N MET A 273 10.52 -8.86 8.01
CA MET A 273 10.04 -9.33 9.30
C MET A 273 8.76 -8.57 9.60
N GLU A 274 7.75 -9.29 10.06
CA GLU A 274 6.51 -8.75 10.58
C GLU A 274 6.28 -9.36 11.96
N ASN A 275 6.10 -8.49 12.95
CA ASN A 275 5.72 -8.88 14.30
C ASN A 275 4.34 -8.30 14.58
N PHE A 276 3.45 -9.15 15.08
CA PHE A 276 2.08 -8.83 15.44
C PHE A 276 1.89 -9.25 16.88
N ILE A 277 1.38 -8.35 17.71
CA ILE A 277 1.03 -8.61 19.10
C ILE A 277 -0.41 -8.16 19.28
N ASP A 278 -1.23 -9.06 19.80
CA ASP A 278 -2.64 -8.82 20.06
C ASP A 278 -2.98 -9.27 21.48
N GLU A 279 -3.40 -8.30 22.28
CA GLU A 279 -3.87 -8.47 23.65
C GLU A 279 -5.33 -8.00 23.80
N LEU A 280 -6.04 -7.71 22.71
CA LEU A 280 -7.37 -7.08 22.73
C LEU A 280 -8.45 -8.01 23.33
N ASP A 281 -8.46 -9.30 22.96
CA ASP A 281 -9.68 -10.10 23.14
C ASP A 281 -9.49 -11.46 23.84
N THR A 282 -8.46 -11.64 24.68
CA THR A 282 -8.23 -12.96 25.31
C THR A 282 -7.60 -12.94 26.70
N THR A 283 -7.81 -14.03 27.44
CA THR A 283 -7.13 -14.39 28.70
C THR A 283 -5.61 -14.53 28.53
N ASP A 284 -5.10 -14.65 27.30
CA ASP A 284 -3.70 -14.92 26.96
C ASP A 284 -3.22 -14.07 25.78
N LYS A 285 -2.10 -13.35 25.94
CA LYS A 285 -1.39 -12.63 24.85
C LYS A 285 -1.12 -13.53 23.63
N VAL A 286 -1.43 -13.04 22.43
CA VAL A 286 -1.06 -13.66 21.16
C VAL A 286 0.06 -12.86 20.51
N GLU A 287 1.16 -13.54 20.13
CA GLU A 287 2.26 -12.95 19.37
C GLU A 287 2.55 -13.78 18.11
N ASP A 288 2.48 -13.14 16.96
CA ASP A 288 2.74 -13.70 15.65
C ASP A 288 3.97 -13.06 15.01
N LYS A 289 4.99 -13.87 14.72
CA LYS A 289 6.23 -13.47 14.07
C LYS A 289 6.37 -14.13 12.72
N VAL A 290 6.38 -13.33 11.67
CA VAL A 290 6.71 -13.79 10.32
C VAL A 290 8.10 -13.27 9.96
N MET A 291 8.97 -14.15 9.48
CA MET A 291 10.27 -13.79 8.92
C MET A 291 10.36 -14.33 7.49
N TYR A 292 10.68 -13.44 6.57
CA TYR A 292 10.88 -13.71 5.15
C TYR A 292 12.37 -13.62 4.84
N PHE A 293 13.02 -14.76 4.56
CA PHE A 293 14.39 -14.79 4.07
C PHE A 293 14.74 -16.16 3.42
N PRO A 294 15.34 -16.17 2.21
CA PRO A 294 15.46 -15.03 1.31
C PRO A 294 14.12 -14.68 0.65
N GLU A 295 13.92 -13.39 0.36
CA GLU A 295 13.04 -12.94 -0.70
C GLU A 295 13.88 -12.81 -1.98
N VAL A 296 13.40 -13.36 -3.10
CA VAL A 296 14.05 -13.23 -4.40
C VAL A 296 13.04 -12.65 -5.37
N SER A 297 13.45 -11.64 -6.13
CA SER A 297 12.62 -11.10 -7.20
C SER A 297 13.42 -10.84 -8.47
N VAL A 298 12.72 -10.95 -9.60
CA VAL A 298 13.20 -10.55 -10.92
C VAL A 298 12.10 -9.71 -11.55
N ALA A 299 12.44 -8.53 -12.05
CA ALA A 299 11.53 -7.68 -12.79
C ALA A 299 12.20 -7.21 -14.08
N ALA A 300 11.43 -7.05 -15.15
CA ALA A 300 11.94 -6.55 -16.41
C ALA A 300 10.92 -5.63 -17.07
N GLU A 301 11.39 -4.54 -17.66
CA GLU A 301 10.67 -3.72 -18.63
C GLU A 301 11.51 -3.62 -19.89
N VAL A 302 10.96 -4.09 -21.02
CA VAL A 302 11.65 -4.08 -22.30
C VAL A 302 10.83 -3.27 -23.29
N PRO A 303 11.34 -2.13 -23.80
CA PRO A 303 10.72 -1.43 -24.90
C PRO A 303 10.83 -2.27 -26.18
N LEU A 304 9.70 -2.67 -26.74
CA LEU A 304 9.66 -3.37 -28.03
C LEU A 304 9.68 -2.37 -29.20
N ARG A 305 9.05 -1.21 -28.98
CA ARG A 305 8.94 -0.06 -29.88
C ARG A 305 8.83 1.21 -29.03
N ASP A 306 9.01 2.38 -29.64
CA ASP A 306 8.87 3.68 -28.97
C ASP A 306 7.49 3.90 -28.32
N TRP A 307 6.47 3.17 -28.77
CA TRP A 307 5.09 3.25 -28.27
C TRP A 307 4.63 1.98 -27.52
N VAL A 308 5.48 0.95 -27.37
CA VAL A 308 5.13 -0.30 -26.67
C VAL A 308 6.28 -0.79 -25.80
N SER A 309 6.01 -1.01 -24.51
CA SER A 309 6.86 -1.79 -23.62
C SER A 309 6.13 -3.02 -23.08
N VAL A 310 6.89 -4.07 -22.82
CA VAL A 310 6.41 -5.27 -22.13
C VAL A 310 7.11 -5.41 -20.80
N ARG A 311 6.38 -5.90 -19.81
CA ARG A 311 6.84 -6.04 -18.44
C ARG A 311 6.57 -7.44 -17.92
N ALA A 312 7.48 -7.93 -17.11
CA ALA A 312 7.30 -9.15 -16.36
C ALA A 312 7.93 -9.02 -14.98
N GLY A 313 7.27 -9.57 -13.98
CA GLY A 313 7.72 -9.66 -12.61
C GLY A 313 7.64 -11.10 -12.14
N MET A 314 8.61 -11.54 -11.36
CA MET A 314 8.59 -12.82 -10.68
C MET A 314 9.11 -12.63 -9.26
N GLY A 315 8.43 -13.23 -8.30
CA GLY A 315 8.77 -13.10 -6.88
C GLY A 315 8.61 -14.41 -6.14
N LYS A 316 9.58 -14.74 -5.28
CA LYS A 316 9.48 -15.90 -4.38
C LYS A 316 9.99 -15.55 -3.00
N VAL A 317 9.27 -16.00 -1.99
CA VAL A 317 9.61 -15.77 -0.60
C VAL A 317 9.75 -17.09 0.13
N PHE A 318 10.83 -17.21 0.88
CA PHE A 318 11.02 -18.29 1.84
C PHE A 318 10.93 -17.69 3.23
N GLY A 319 10.44 -18.45 4.21
CA GLY A 319 10.30 -17.89 5.53
C GLY A 319 9.91 -18.87 6.62
N SER A 320 9.61 -18.31 7.77
CA SER A 320 9.08 -19.02 8.92
C SER A 320 8.02 -18.19 9.60
N TYR A 321 7.05 -18.86 10.17
CA TYR A 321 6.04 -18.28 11.04
C TYR A 321 6.15 -18.89 12.43
N THR A 322 6.12 -18.04 13.43
CA THR A 322 6.07 -18.43 14.84
C THR A 322 4.82 -17.81 15.44
N ASN A 323 3.97 -18.64 16.04
CA ASN A 323 2.80 -18.21 16.80
C ASN A 323 3.02 -18.59 18.27
N ILE A 324 2.87 -17.61 19.15
CA ILE A 324 2.97 -17.74 20.60
C ILE A 324 1.61 -17.36 21.16
N GLN A 325 1.00 -18.26 21.93
CA GLN A 325 -0.26 -18.00 22.63
C GLN A 325 -0.09 -18.47 24.08
N GLY A 326 -0.04 -17.53 25.03
CA GLY A 326 0.36 -17.81 26.41
C GLY A 326 1.76 -18.46 26.45
N ASP A 327 1.87 -19.63 27.08
CA ASP A 327 3.12 -20.39 27.19
C ASP A 327 3.38 -21.37 26.02
N ILE A 328 2.50 -21.41 25.01
CA ILE A 328 2.60 -22.35 23.90
C ILE A 328 3.22 -21.66 22.68
N GLU A 329 4.35 -22.18 22.21
CA GLU A 329 5.01 -21.73 20.99
C GLU A 329 4.86 -22.79 19.87
N SER A 330 4.41 -22.35 18.70
CA SER A 330 4.36 -23.16 17.49
C SER A 330 5.15 -22.51 16.36
N LYS A 331 5.87 -23.32 15.60
CA LYS A 331 6.69 -22.87 14.46
C LYS A 331 6.37 -23.64 13.20
N SER A 332 6.17 -22.93 12.09
CA SER A 332 6.02 -23.49 10.76
C SER A 332 7.00 -22.85 9.77
N LYS A 333 7.32 -23.59 8.71
CA LYS A 333 8.09 -23.06 7.58
C LYS A 333 7.14 -22.59 6.51
N ILE A 334 7.45 -21.44 5.93
CA ILE A 334 6.73 -20.87 4.79
C ILE A 334 7.60 -21.08 3.57
N THR A 335 7.03 -21.71 2.56
CA THR A 335 7.57 -21.70 1.20
C THR A 335 6.40 -21.36 0.32
N GLU A 336 6.13 -20.07 0.22
CA GLU A 336 5.02 -19.57 -0.57
C GLU A 336 5.56 -18.88 -1.81
N SER A 337 4.86 -19.11 -2.90
CA SER A 337 4.88 -18.16 -4.00
C SER A 337 4.53 -16.79 -3.44
N ALA A 338 5.19 -15.73 -3.90
CA ALA A 338 4.69 -14.37 -3.69
C ALA A 338 3.18 -14.33 -4.01
N ALA A 339 2.42 -13.39 -3.44
CA ALA A 339 1.01 -13.19 -3.75
C ALA A 339 0.71 -13.13 -5.27
N ASN A 340 1.73 -12.90 -6.10
CA ASN A 340 1.76 -13.29 -7.51
C ASN A 340 3.16 -13.84 -7.85
N PHE A 341 3.33 -15.16 -8.02
CA PHE A 341 4.66 -15.71 -8.35
C PHE A 341 5.14 -15.20 -9.69
N ILE A 342 4.25 -15.03 -10.67
CA ILE A 342 4.51 -14.32 -11.93
C ILE A 342 3.48 -13.21 -12.18
N THR A 343 3.93 -12.06 -12.67
CA THR A 343 3.11 -10.97 -13.18
C THR A 343 3.59 -10.55 -14.56
N PHE A 344 2.66 -10.08 -15.38
CA PHE A 344 2.94 -9.55 -16.71
C PHE A 344 2.23 -8.22 -16.90
N GLY A 345 2.81 -7.36 -17.72
CA GLY A 345 2.16 -6.13 -18.12
C GLY A 345 2.61 -5.65 -19.48
N ALA A 346 1.86 -4.70 -20.00
CA ALA A 346 2.19 -3.99 -21.22
C ALA A 346 1.90 -2.50 -21.02
N GLY A 347 2.80 -1.67 -21.53
CA GLY A 347 2.66 -0.21 -21.56
C GLY A 347 2.55 0.27 -23.00
N PHE A 348 1.64 1.20 -23.24
CA PHE A 348 1.44 1.84 -24.53
C PHE A 348 1.63 3.34 -24.37
N LYS A 349 2.49 3.95 -25.19
CA LYS A 349 2.76 5.39 -25.18
C LYS A 349 2.37 6.01 -26.51
N PHE A 350 1.37 6.88 -26.51
CA PHE A 350 0.91 7.63 -27.67
C PHE A 350 1.09 9.13 -27.42
N ASN A 351 2.20 9.68 -27.89
CA ASN A 351 2.66 11.03 -27.55
C ASN A 351 2.76 11.19 -26.02
N ASN A 352 1.90 12.02 -25.47
CA ASN A 352 1.82 12.39 -24.07
C ASN A 352 0.89 11.48 -23.26
N VAL A 353 0.18 10.55 -23.91
CA VAL A 353 -0.74 9.62 -23.23
C VAL A 353 -0.04 8.29 -23.01
N VAL A 354 -0.11 7.77 -21.78
CA VAL A 354 0.40 6.47 -21.38
C VAL A 354 -0.77 5.59 -20.93
N PHE A 355 -0.79 4.33 -21.34
CA PHE A 355 -1.76 3.35 -20.90
C PHE A 355 -1.05 2.06 -20.49
N ASP A 356 -1.21 1.65 -19.24
CA ASP A 356 -0.57 0.47 -18.68
C ASP A 356 -1.63 -0.55 -18.26
N VAL A 357 -1.34 -1.82 -18.51
CA VAL A 357 -2.17 -2.96 -18.10
C VAL A 357 -1.30 -4.02 -17.46
N SER A 358 -1.78 -4.62 -16.37
CA SER A 358 -1.15 -5.79 -15.75
C SER A 358 -2.11 -6.94 -15.49
N ILE A 359 -1.55 -8.15 -15.46
CA ILE A 359 -2.21 -9.42 -15.19
C ILE A 359 -1.27 -10.25 -14.32
N THR A 360 -1.85 -11.03 -13.40
CA THR A 360 -1.11 -11.86 -12.45
C THR A 360 -1.39 -13.35 -12.63
N GLU A 361 -0.49 -14.21 -12.16
CA GLU A 361 -0.48 -15.67 -12.41
C GLU A 361 -1.77 -16.39 -12.02
N ASP A 362 -2.31 -16.12 -10.83
CA ASP A 362 -3.59 -16.70 -10.38
C ASP A 362 -4.70 -16.50 -11.44
N LYS A 363 -4.59 -15.42 -12.21
CA LYS A 363 -5.55 -14.99 -13.24
C LYS A 363 -5.21 -15.51 -14.64
N LEU A 364 -3.96 -15.93 -14.89
CA LEU A 364 -3.55 -16.54 -16.16
C LEU A 364 -4.08 -17.97 -16.30
N PHE A 365 -4.09 -18.72 -15.20
CA PHE A 365 -4.63 -20.09 -15.17
C PHE A 365 -6.16 -20.13 -15.18
N GLU A 366 -6.83 -19.04 -14.75
CA GLU A 366 -8.28 -18.88 -14.86
C GLU A 366 -8.74 -18.48 -16.29
N GLY A 367 -7.84 -17.91 -17.11
CA GLY A 367 -8.02 -17.69 -18.55
C GLY A 367 -8.70 -16.38 -18.95
N ALA A 368 -8.23 -15.77 -20.04
CA ALA A 368 -8.82 -14.57 -20.63
C ALA A 368 -9.87 -14.93 -21.70
N HIS A 369 -11.15 -14.66 -21.45
CA HIS A 369 -12.28 -15.06 -22.30
C HIS A 369 -12.60 -14.11 -23.48
N PHE A 370 -11.58 -13.43 -24.04
CA PHE A 370 -11.74 -12.36 -25.07
C PHE A 370 -12.52 -12.75 -26.35
N ILE A 371 -12.53 -14.03 -26.74
CA ILE A 371 -13.15 -14.49 -28.02
C ILE A 371 -14.46 -15.26 -27.79
N SER A 372 -14.81 -15.60 -26.54
CA SER A 372 -15.90 -16.54 -26.25
C SER A 372 -17.28 -15.93 -26.05
N GLY A 373 -17.40 -14.59 -25.95
CA GLY A 373 -18.69 -13.92 -25.74
C GLY A 373 -19.38 -14.27 -24.42
N LEU A 374 -18.68 -14.94 -23.49
CA LEU A 374 -19.18 -15.28 -22.17
C LEU A 374 -19.01 -14.06 -21.24
N PRO A 375 -19.98 -13.79 -20.34
CA PRO A 375 -20.03 -12.58 -19.51
C PRO A 375 -18.98 -12.49 -18.38
N ASN A 376 -18.08 -13.46 -18.27
CA ASN A 376 -17.06 -13.51 -17.23
C ASN A 376 -15.70 -13.12 -17.84
N ASN A 377 -15.43 -11.81 -17.85
CA ASN A 377 -14.29 -11.19 -18.52
C ASN A 377 -13.25 -10.66 -17.53
N LEU A 378 -11.97 -10.85 -17.92
CA LEU A 378 -10.76 -10.09 -17.62
C LEU A 378 -10.62 -9.45 -16.22
N ALA A 379 -9.84 -10.07 -15.34
CA ALA A 379 -9.36 -9.45 -14.10
C ALA A 379 -8.03 -8.69 -14.29
N ALA A 380 -8.03 -7.71 -15.20
CA ALA A 380 -6.87 -6.86 -15.46
C ALA A 380 -6.89 -5.61 -14.56
N ARG A 381 -5.69 -5.14 -14.21
CA ARG A 381 -5.48 -3.83 -13.63
C ARG A 381 -5.09 -2.86 -14.74
N ALA A 382 -5.61 -1.64 -14.72
CA ALA A 382 -5.40 -0.69 -15.82
C ALA A 382 -5.20 0.74 -15.30
N THR A 383 -4.20 1.40 -15.87
CA THR A 383 -3.81 2.76 -15.54
C THR A 383 -3.77 3.60 -16.81
N LEU A 384 -4.33 4.80 -16.75
CA LEU A 384 -4.22 5.80 -17.80
C LEU A 384 -3.44 7.00 -17.25
N GLY A 385 -2.48 7.49 -18.02
CA GLY A 385 -1.64 8.63 -17.68
C GLY A 385 -1.56 9.65 -18.81
N ILE A 386 -1.31 10.90 -18.45
CA ILE A 386 -0.95 11.98 -19.36
C ILE A 386 0.26 12.71 -18.77
N GLU A 387 1.29 12.97 -19.59
CA GLU A 387 2.53 13.68 -19.26
C GLU A 387 2.61 14.95 -20.15
N TRP A 388 3.07 16.10 -19.65
CA TRP A 388 3.15 17.33 -20.47
C TRP A 388 4.33 18.27 -20.18
#